data_AF-T1AA89-F1
#
_entry.id   AF-T1AA89-F1
#
_cell.length_a   1.000
_cell.length_b   1.000
_cell.length_c   1.000
_cell.angle_alpha   90.00
_cell.angle_beta   90.00
_cell.angle_gamma   90.00
#
_symmetry.space_group_name_H-M   'P 1'
#
loop_
_entity.id
_entity.type
_entity.pdbx_description
1 polymer ?
#
loop_
_entity_poly.entity_id
_entity_poly.type
_entity_poly.pdbx_seq_one_letter_code
_entity_poly.pdbx_strand_id
1 'polypeptide(L)'
;MASALHLSDTQARRAAQLLKADLSTDMVGEFPELQGFMGRDYARHDQEAEEVALAIEAHYRPRFAGDDLPTTPLGTVMALADKLETLVGIYGIGQIPTGDRDPYGLRRATLGILRLLMDKAPALELPALLAWTEATFPQGVLDSTALNSLPTFIQDRLRGLLRDQGFDQALVEAVVSPLPARLDRLPAHLQALASFRTCPEAIGLSAAHKRIRNLLKKSGSTQSVPPAPLREPAELDLQEKLQALQPRMDTFLRQADFSSALSALAELHAPVDRFFTDLMVMCEDPGLRAARLALLQDLESLMNQVGDLSCLSS
;
A
#
# COMPACT_ATOMS: atom_id res chain seq x y z
N MET A 1 6.38 0.56 15.84
CA MET A 1 4.93 0.84 15.94
C MET A 1 4.58 1.73 17.12
N ALA A 2 4.79 1.30 18.39
CA ALA A 2 4.40 2.10 19.58
C ALA A 2 4.97 3.54 19.59
N SER A 3 6.26 3.71 19.31
CA SER A 3 6.89 5.04 19.21
C SER A 3 6.26 5.92 18.12
N ALA A 4 5.91 5.34 16.96
CA ALA A 4 5.27 6.06 15.87
C ALA A 4 3.85 6.55 16.20
N LEU A 5 3.21 5.96 17.22
CA LEU A 5 1.90 6.37 17.73
C LEU A 5 2.00 7.04 19.12
N HIS A 6 3.21 7.49 19.51
CA HIS A 6 3.48 8.18 20.77
C HIS A 6 3.04 7.42 22.04
N LEU A 7 3.15 6.09 22.00
CA LEU A 7 2.79 5.20 23.11
C LEU A 7 3.99 4.89 24.02
N SER A 8 3.69 4.57 25.28
CA SER A 8 4.67 4.07 26.25
C SER A 8 5.25 2.72 25.82
N ASP A 9 6.58 2.64 25.68
CA ASP A 9 7.27 1.39 25.37
C ASP A 9 7.07 0.34 26.48
N THR A 10 7.04 0.77 27.73
CA THR A 10 6.81 -0.13 28.88
C THR A 10 5.43 -0.78 28.82
N GLN A 11 4.37 0.00 28.58
CA GLN A 11 3.02 -0.55 28.46
C GLN A 11 2.87 -1.42 27.20
N ALA A 12 3.49 -1.03 26.09
CA ALA A 12 3.47 -1.81 24.86
C ALA A 12 4.13 -3.18 25.03
N ARG A 13 5.29 -3.25 25.69
CA ARG A 13 5.95 -4.52 26.03
C ARG A 13 5.13 -5.35 26.99
N ARG A 14 4.55 -4.71 28.02
CA ARG A 14 3.74 -5.42 29.02
C ARG A 14 2.49 -6.03 28.38
N ALA A 15 1.78 -5.27 27.55
CA ALA A 15 0.66 -5.79 26.78
C ALA A 15 1.08 -6.94 25.88
N ALA A 16 2.16 -6.80 25.11
CA ALA A 16 2.67 -7.86 24.23
C ALA A 16 3.02 -9.15 24.98
N GLN A 17 3.56 -9.06 26.19
CA GLN A 17 3.87 -10.22 27.05
C GLN A 17 2.61 -10.97 27.52
N LEU A 18 1.52 -10.24 27.75
CA LEU A 18 0.28 -10.78 28.31
C LEU A 18 -0.76 -11.13 27.23
N LEU A 19 -0.49 -10.82 25.95
CA LEU A 19 -1.37 -11.17 24.85
C LEU A 19 -1.65 -12.67 24.86
N LYS A 20 -2.93 -13.02 24.66
CA LYS A 20 -3.40 -14.40 24.54
C LYS A 20 -3.16 -15.27 25.79
N ALA A 21 -2.85 -14.69 26.95
CA ALA A 21 -2.63 -15.43 28.19
C ALA A 21 -3.86 -16.26 28.62
N ASP A 22 -5.06 -15.78 28.29
CA ASP A 22 -6.33 -16.47 28.52
C ASP A 22 -6.48 -17.77 27.73
N LEU A 23 -5.79 -17.94 26.60
CA LEU A 23 -5.81 -19.18 25.81
C LEU A 23 -5.20 -20.37 26.56
N SER A 24 -4.41 -20.11 27.61
CA SER A 24 -3.86 -21.15 28.48
C SER A 24 -4.82 -21.62 29.57
N THR A 25 -6.01 -21.00 29.67
CA THR A 25 -6.99 -21.32 30.70
C THR A 25 -8.08 -22.25 30.15
N ASP A 26 -8.55 -23.18 31.00
CA ASP A 26 -9.65 -24.09 30.65
C ASP A 26 -10.92 -23.31 30.28
N MET A 27 -11.09 -22.09 30.81
CA MET A 27 -12.26 -21.26 30.55
C MET A 27 -12.45 -20.93 29.07
N VAL A 28 -11.38 -20.62 28.33
CA VAL A 28 -11.49 -20.37 26.88
C VAL A 28 -11.65 -21.68 26.10
N GLY A 29 -11.12 -22.79 26.63
CA GLY A 29 -11.34 -24.13 26.07
C GLY A 29 -12.81 -24.55 26.13
N GLU A 30 -13.47 -24.29 27.26
CA GLU A 30 -14.89 -24.57 27.47
C GLU A 30 -15.81 -23.53 26.81
N PHE A 31 -15.43 -22.26 26.84
CA PHE A 31 -16.20 -21.12 26.32
C PHE A 31 -15.36 -20.23 25.37
N PRO A 32 -15.21 -20.63 24.09
CA PRO A 32 -14.39 -19.89 23.12
C PRO A 32 -14.83 -18.43 22.92
N GLU A 33 -16.10 -18.11 23.15
CA GLU A 33 -16.65 -16.75 23.07
C GLU A 33 -16.06 -15.78 24.10
N LEU A 34 -15.46 -16.30 25.18
CA LEU A 34 -14.85 -15.50 26.24
C LEU A 34 -13.39 -15.09 25.93
N GLN A 35 -12.86 -15.51 24.78
CA GLN A 35 -11.54 -15.11 24.30
C GLN A 35 -11.39 -13.58 24.26
N GLY A 36 -10.27 -13.10 24.78
CA GLY A 36 -9.94 -11.68 24.95
C GLY A 36 -10.61 -11.03 26.15
N PHE A 37 -11.89 -11.33 26.41
CA PHE A 37 -12.61 -10.81 27.56
C PHE A 37 -12.02 -11.33 28.88
N MET A 38 -11.75 -12.63 28.96
CA MET A 38 -11.11 -13.20 30.15
C MET A 38 -9.68 -12.69 30.31
N GLY A 39 -8.93 -12.56 29.21
CA GLY A 39 -7.57 -12.00 29.28
C GLY A 39 -7.54 -10.61 29.89
N ARG A 40 -8.48 -9.74 29.52
CA ARG A 40 -8.66 -8.42 30.15
C ARG A 40 -9.02 -8.52 31.62
N ASP A 41 -9.98 -9.37 31.97
CA ASP A 41 -10.46 -9.47 33.35
C ASP A 41 -9.40 -10.09 34.28
N TYR A 42 -8.60 -11.04 33.79
CA TYR A 42 -7.41 -11.53 34.50
C TYR A 42 -6.36 -10.43 34.69
N ALA A 43 -6.04 -9.66 33.64
CA ALA A 43 -5.09 -8.56 33.75
C ALA A 43 -5.54 -7.49 34.77
N ARG A 44 -6.84 -7.16 34.79
CA ARG A 44 -7.42 -6.25 35.79
C ARG A 44 -7.35 -6.82 37.21
N HIS A 45 -7.64 -8.10 37.37
CA HIS A 45 -7.53 -8.79 38.65
C HIS A 45 -6.08 -8.72 39.18
N ASP A 46 -5.10 -8.90 38.29
CA ASP A 46 -3.66 -8.81 38.59
C ASP A 46 -3.15 -7.36 38.70
N GLN A 47 -4.05 -6.38 38.68
CA GLN A 47 -3.76 -4.95 38.84
C GLN A 47 -2.86 -4.37 37.75
N GLU A 48 -2.90 -4.95 36.55
CA GLU A 48 -2.28 -4.35 35.36
C GLU A 48 -2.93 -3.00 35.05
N ALA A 49 -2.17 -2.14 34.35
CA ALA A 49 -2.70 -0.86 33.88
C ALA A 49 -3.93 -1.08 32.98
N GLU A 50 -4.97 -0.25 33.15
CA GLU A 50 -6.22 -0.40 32.41
C GLU A 50 -6.03 -0.41 30.89
N GLU A 51 -5.11 0.40 30.36
CA GLU A 51 -4.78 0.40 28.93
C GLU A 51 -4.20 -0.93 28.45
N VAL A 52 -3.41 -1.62 29.28
CA VAL A 52 -2.86 -2.94 28.99
C VAL A 52 -3.98 -3.97 28.96
N ALA A 53 -4.86 -3.97 29.97
CA ALA A 53 -6.01 -4.86 30.02
C ALA A 53 -6.93 -4.68 28.80
N LEU A 54 -7.26 -3.44 28.44
CA LEU A 54 -8.08 -3.14 27.27
C LEU A 54 -7.40 -3.58 25.96
N ALA A 55 -6.07 -3.45 25.86
CA ALA A 55 -5.33 -3.91 24.69
C ALA A 55 -5.35 -5.44 24.53
N ILE A 56 -5.34 -6.19 25.63
CA ILE A 56 -5.45 -7.66 25.61
C ILE A 56 -6.79 -8.10 25.02
N GLU A 57 -7.91 -7.45 25.33
CA GLU A 57 -9.17 -7.76 24.63
C GLU A 57 -9.12 -7.28 23.17
N ALA A 58 -8.67 -6.04 22.96
CA ALA A 58 -8.80 -5.37 21.68
C ALA A 58 -7.91 -5.95 20.56
N HIS A 59 -6.80 -6.62 20.87
CA HIS A 59 -5.88 -7.11 19.83
C HIS A 59 -6.52 -8.11 18.86
N TYR A 60 -7.55 -8.86 19.28
CA TYR A 60 -8.28 -9.76 18.40
C TYR A 60 -9.04 -9.00 17.30
N ARG A 61 -9.40 -7.73 17.52
CA ARG A 61 -10.20 -6.93 16.60
C ARG A 61 -9.40 -6.38 15.41
N PRO A 62 -10.01 -6.26 14.22
CA PRO A 62 -11.29 -6.86 13.84
C PRO A 62 -11.14 -8.38 13.69
N ARG A 63 -12.12 -9.13 14.19
CA ARG A 63 -12.16 -10.60 14.13
C ARG A 63 -12.70 -11.11 12.80
N PHE A 64 -13.57 -10.36 12.15
CA PHE A 64 -14.17 -10.67 10.85
C PHE A 64 -14.43 -9.39 10.05
N ALA A 65 -14.83 -9.53 8.78
CA ALA A 65 -15.15 -8.39 7.92
C ALA A 65 -16.34 -7.61 8.49
N GLY A 66 -16.16 -6.30 8.71
CA GLY A 66 -17.18 -5.45 9.32
C GLY A 66 -17.17 -5.41 10.86
N ASP A 67 -16.35 -6.21 11.55
CA ASP A 67 -16.20 -6.12 13.02
C ASP A 67 -15.63 -4.76 13.43
N ASP A 68 -15.83 -4.39 14.69
CA ASP A 68 -15.32 -3.15 15.26
C ASP A 68 -13.79 -3.13 15.25
N LEU A 69 -13.22 -1.93 15.18
CA LEU A 69 -11.78 -1.71 15.32
C LEU A 69 -11.43 -1.38 16.78
N PRO A 70 -10.19 -1.65 17.22
CA PRO A 70 -9.69 -1.18 18.50
C PRO A 70 -9.95 0.32 18.70
N THR A 71 -10.35 0.69 19.91
CA THR A 71 -10.64 2.08 20.29
C THR A 71 -9.44 2.79 20.90
N THR A 72 -8.47 2.05 21.42
CA THR A 72 -7.23 2.60 22.01
C THR A 72 -6.05 2.43 21.06
N PRO A 73 -5.09 3.38 21.01
CA PRO A 73 -3.92 3.23 20.16
C PRO A 73 -3.06 2.01 20.54
N LEU A 74 -2.97 1.69 21.84
CA LEU A 74 -2.26 0.47 22.29
C LEU A 74 -2.94 -0.80 21.78
N GLY A 75 -4.28 -0.87 21.82
CA GLY A 75 -5.03 -1.98 21.21
C GLY A 75 -4.82 -2.07 19.70
N THR A 76 -4.77 -0.94 18.99
CA THR A 76 -4.45 -0.89 17.55
C THR A 76 -3.06 -1.46 17.26
N VAL A 77 -2.04 -1.10 18.06
CA VAL A 77 -0.68 -1.63 17.89
C VAL A 77 -0.64 -3.13 18.15
N MET A 78 -1.27 -3.61 19.22
CA MET A 78 -1.31 -5.04 19.52
C MET A 78 -2.05 -5.82 18.42
N ALA A 79 -3.17 -5.30 17.93
CA ALA A 79 -3.92 -5.92 16.83
C ALA A 79 -3.12 -5.99 15.53
N LEU A 80 -2.39 -4.91 15.18
CA LEU A 80 -1.52 -4.90 14.02
C LEU A 80 -0.36 -5.88 14.18
N ALA A 81 0.33 -5.86 15.32
CA ALA A 81 1.45 -6.74 15.60
C ALA A 81 1.07 -8.22 15.47
N ASP A 82 -0.06 -8.60 16.09
CA ASP A 82 -0.56 -9.97 16.08
C ASP A 82 -0.90 -10.45 14.65
N LYS A 83 -1.66 -9.64 13.91
CA LYS A 83 -2.08 -10.00 12.55
C LYS A 83 -0.91 -9.99 11.57
N LEU A 84 0.06 -9.09 11.72
CA LEU A 84 1.27 -9.04 10.89
C LEU A 84 2.14 -10.26 11.13
N GLU A 85 2.39 -10.63 12.39
CA GLU A 85 3.15 -11.83 12.75
C GLU A 85 2.52 -13.07 12.12
N THR A 86 1.20 -13.23 12.29
CA THR A 86 0.47 -14.36 11.71
C THR A 86 0.52 -14.34 10.18
N LEU A 87 0.32 -13.18 9.55
CA LEU A 87 0.36 -13.05 8.10
C LEU A 87 1.75 -13.39 7.56
N VAL A 88 2.79 -12.71 8.02
CA VAL A 88 4.16 -12.86 7.48
C VAL A 88 4.72 -14.23 7.84
N GLY A 89 4.54 -14.70 9.07
CA GLY A 89 5.05 -15.98 9.54
C GLY A 89 4.44 -17.16 8.79
N ILE A 90 3.10 -17.26 8.79
CA ILE A 90 2.40 -18.40 8.17
C ILE A 90 2.52 -18.37 6.64
N TYR A 91 2.41 -17.18 6.04
CA TYR A 91 2.61 -17.04 4.59
C TYR A 91 4.04 -17.36 4.20
N GLY A 92 5.02 -16.90 4.99
CA GLY A 92 6.45 -17.12 4.77
C GLY A 92 6.88 -18.58 4.91
N ILE A 93 6.18 -19.42 5.68
CA ILE A 93 6.43 -20.88 5.70
C ILE A 93 5.68 -21.65 4.60
N GLY A 94 5.13 -20.94 3.61
CA GLY A 94 4.47 -21.53 2.44
C GLY A 94 3.02 -21.99 2.65
N GLN A 95 2.39 -21.65 3.78
CA GLN A 95 0.97 -21.98 4.05
C GLN A 95 0.03 -20.95 3.40
N ILE A 96 0.19 -20.76 2.08
CA ILE A 96 -0.56 -19.79 1.30
C ILE A 96 -2.00 -20.31 1.06
N PRO A 97 -3.06 -19.51 1.31
CA PRO A 97 -4.43 -19.92 1.06
C PRO A 97 -4.69 -20.27 -0.42
N THR A 98 -5.36 -21.40 -0.68
CA THR A 98 -5.68 -21.87 -2.04
C THR A 98 -7.18 -22.11 -2.18
N GLY A 99 -7.76 -21.71 -3.34
CA GLY A 99 -9.21 -21.80 -3.57
C GLY A 99 -10.00 -21.10 -2.45
N ASP A 100 -11.01 -21.77 -1.90
CA ASP A 100 -11.78 -21.22 -0.77
C ASP A 100 -11.16 -21.52 0.60
N ARG A 101 -10.10 -22.34 0.65
CA ARG A 101 -9.50 -22.80 1.91
C ARG A 101 -8.52 -21.76 2.46
N ASP A 102 -8.80 -21.31 3.68
CA ASP A 102 -7.93 -20.43 4.46
C ASP A 102 -7.85 -20.93 5.92
N PRO A 103 -7.05 -21.98 6.18
CA PRO A 103 -7.08 -22.69 7.47
C PRO A 103 -6.52 -21.85 8.63
N TYR A 104 -5.68 -20.86 8.32
CA TYR A 104 -5.06 -19.97 9.30
C TYR A 104 -5.67 -18.57 9.32
N GLY A 105 -6.68 -18.32 8.49
CA GLY A 105 -7.38 -17.04 8.44
C GLY A 105 -6.55 -15.88 7.91
N LEU A 106 -5.60 -16.12 6.99
CA LEU A 106 -4.72 -15.08 6.46
C LEU A 106 -5.48 -14.01 5.68
N ARG A 107 -6.53 -14.38 4.94
CA ARG A 107 -7.38 -13.40 4.22
C ARG A 107 -8.03 -12.43 5.19
N ARG A 108 -8.51 -12.97 6.31
CA ARG A 108 -9.16 -12.20 7.37
C ARG A 108 -8.15 -11.34 8.14
N ALA A 109 -6.97 -11.89 8.43
CA ALA A 109 -5.87 -11.14 9.05
C ALA A 109 -5.45 -9.96 8.16
N THR A 110 -5.25 -10.18 6.86
CA THR A 110 -4.92 -9.14 5.88
C THR A 110 -6.01 -8.07 5.81
N LEU A 111 -7.28 -8.44 5.72
CA LEU A 111 -8.38 -7.45 5.74
C LEU A 111 -8.38 -6.64 7.04
N GLY A 112 -8.07 -7.26 8.18
CA GLY A 112 -7.91 -6.58 9.45
C GLY A 112 -6.76 -5.57 9.44
N ILE A 113 -5.59 -5.95 8.92
CA ILE A 113 -4.42 -5.05 8.76
C ILE A 113 -4.79 -3.86 7.88
N LEU A 114 -5.41 -4.11 6.71
CA LEU A 114 -5.80 -3.06 5.77
C LEU A 114 -6.73 -2.03 6.44
N ARG A 115 -7.76 -2.48 7.17
CA ARG A 115 -8.69 -1.59 7.90
C ARG A 115 -8.00 -0.84 9.04
N LEU A 116 -7.15 -1.52 9.82
CA LEU A 116 -6.39 -0.87 10.91
C LEU A 116 -5.48 0.24 10.39
N LEU A 117 -4.78 0.00 9.29
CA LEU A 117 -3.89 0.99 8.67
C LEU A 117 -4.67 2.14 8.01
N MET A 118 -5.84 1.87 7.45
CA MET A 118 -6.69 2.89 6.84
C MET A 118 -7.34 3.81 7.89
N ASP A 119 -7.83 3.25 9.00
CA ASP A 119 -8.74 3.97 9.90
C ASP A 119 -8.13 4.34 11.25
N LYS A 120 -7.09 3.64 11.71
CA LYS A 120 -6.61 3.72 13.11
C LYS A 120 -5.12 3.94 13.28
N ALA A 121 -4.32 3.73 12.25
CA ALA A 121 -2.87 3.85 12.34
C ALA A 121 -2.31 4.80 11.28
N PRO A 122 -2.68 6.09 11.34
CA PRO A 122 -2.09 7.09 10.46
C PRO A 122 -0.58 7.11 10.67
N ALA A 123 0.17 7.44 9.63
CA ALA A 123 1.64 7.44 9.60
C ALA A 123 2.34 6.08 9.48
N LEU A 124 1.66 4.94 9.67
CA LEU A 124 2.31 3.65 9.46
C LEU A 124 2.31 3.23 7.98
N GLU A 125 3.47 2.77 7.51
CA GLU A 125 3.66 2.31 6.14
C GLU A 125 3.64 0.78 6.07
N LEU A 126 2.75 0.24 5.24
CA LEU A 126 2.60 -1.21 5.07
C LEU A 126 3.92 -1.90 4.67
N PRO A 127 4.70 -1.42 3.68
CA PRO A 127 5.97 -2.05 3.32
C PRO A 127 6.98 -2.09 4.47
N ALA A 128 7.07 -1.00 5.24
CA ALA A 128 7.96 -0.92 6.40
C ALA A 128 7.53 -1.89 7.51
N LEU A 129 6.22 -2.06 7.72
CA LEU A 129 5.69 -3.02 8.68
C LEU A 129 5.96 -4.46 8.27
N LEU A 130 5.74 -4.81 7.00
CA LEU A 130 6.03 -6.15 6.48
C LEU A 130 7.51 -6.50 6.64
N ALA A 131 8.40 -5.59 6.21
CA ALA A 131 9.85 -5.78 6.34
C ALA A 131 10.30 -5.86 7.81
N TRP A 132 9.74 -5.02 8.67
CA TRP A 132 10.02 -5.07 10.11
C TRP A 132 9.58 -6.40 10.73
N THR A 133 8.39 -6.89 10.38
CA THR A 133 7.87 -8.17 10.88
C THR A 133 8.70 -9.34 10.36
N GLU A 134 9.06 -9.36 9.07
CA GLU A 134 9.95 -10.38 8.49
C GLU A 134 11.27 -10.48 9.28
N ALA A 135 11.87 -9.33 9.62
CA ALA A 135 13.11 -9.26 10.38
C ALA A 135 13.01 -9.77 11.83
N THR A 136 11.80 -10.00 12.37
CA THR A 136 11.62 -10.61 13.70
C THR A 136 11.79 -12.13 13.69
N PHE A 137 11.71 -12.77 12.51
CA PHE A 137 11.88 -14.21 12.38
C PHE A 137 13.36 -14.58 12.20
N PRO A 138 13.82 -15.73 12.74
CA PRO A 138 15.18 -16.19 12.51
C PRO A 138 15.47 -16.41 11.02
N GLN A 139 16.71 -16.15 10.60
CA GLN A 139 17.13 -16.37 9.22
C GLN A 139 16.91 -17.83 8.79
N GLY A 140 16.40 -18.01 7.57
CA GLY A 140 16.13 -19.33 6.98
C GLY A 140 14.81 -19.99 7.41
N VAL A 141 14.03 -19.37 8.30
CA VAL A 141 12.69 -19.86 8.68
C VAL A 141 11.65 -19.53 7.60
N LEU A 142 11.72 -18.32 7.04
CA LEU A 142 10.78 -17.86 6.02
C LEU A 142 11.35 -18.11 4.62
N ASP A 143 10.49 -18.61 3.73
CA ASP A 143 10.75 -18.76 2.30
C ASP A 143 10.57 -17.41 1.60
N SER A 144 11.69 -16.84 1.13
CA SER A 144 11.69 -15.59 0.38
C SER A 144 10.86 -15.66 -0.90
N THR A 145 10.75 -16.84 -1.53
CA THR A 145 9.93 -17.00 -2.74
C THR A 145 8.44 -16.87 -2.43
N ALA A 146 8.00 -17.38 -1.28
CA ALA A 146 6.66 -17.16 -0.78
C ALA A 146 6.45 -15.66 -0.53
N LEU A 147 7.30 -15.02 0.28
CA LEU A 147 7.16 -13.60 0.63
C LEU A 147 7.14 -12.65 -0.57
N ASN A 148 7.84 -12.97 -1.67
CA ASN A 148 7.79 -12.19 -2.92
C ASN A 148 6.38 -12.10 -3.53
N SER A 149 5.49 -13.05 -3.23
CA SER A 149 4.10 -13.05 -3.70
C SER A 149 3.12 -12.39 -2.71
N LEU A 150 3.56 -12.08 -1.49
CA LEU A 150 2.71 -11.48 -0.46
C LEU A 150 2.10 -10.13 -0.85
N PRO A 151 2.83 -9.20 -1.53
CA PRO A 151 2.23 -7.96 -2.03
C PRO A 151 1.01 -8.21 -2.92
N THR A 152 1.09 -9.16 -3.85
CA THR A 152 -0.03 -9.54 -4.73
C THR A 152 -1.21 -10.07 -3.92
N PHE A 153 -0.95 -10.91 -2.92
CA PHE A 153 -2.00 -11.41 -2.01
C PHE A 153 -2.71 -10.26 -1.27
N ILE A 154 -1.95 -9.28 -0.78
CA ILE A 154 -2.50 -8.10 -0.09
C ILE A 154 -3.31 -7.22 -1.06
N GLN A 155 -2.78 -6.98 -2.27
CA GLN A 155 -3.49 -6.24 -3.32
C GLN A 155 -4.85 -6.88 -3.63
N ASP A 156 -4.92 -8.20 -3.75
CA ASP A 156 -6.19 -8.89 -4.02
C ASP A 156 -7.22 -8.71 -2.91
N ARG A 157 -6.78 -8.63 -1.64
CA ARG A 157 -7.69 -8.33 -0.52
C ARG A 157 -8.10 -6.86 -0.53
N LEU A 158 -7.19 -5.95 -0.85
CA LEU A 158 -7.49 -4.53 -0.97
C LEU A 158 -8.49 -4.26 -2.11
N ARG A 159 -8.34 -4.92 -3.27
CA ARG A 159 -9.32 -4.87 -4.36
C ARG A 159 -10.71 -5.29 -3.89
N GLY A 160 -10.82 -6.42 -3.20
CA GLY A 160 -12.09 -6.91 -2.66
C GLY A 160 -12.71 -5.89 -1.70
N LEU A 161 -11.93 -5.41 -0.73
CA LEU A 161 -12.37 -4.44 0.27
C LEU A 161 -12.94 -3.16 -0.37
N LEU A 162 -12.25 -2.58 -1.36
CA LEU A 162 -12.69 -1.35 -2.01
C LEU A 162 -13.91 -1.58 -2.91
N ARG A 163 -14.00 -2.73 -3.57
CA ARG A 163 -15.17 -3.09 -4.38
C ARG A 163 -16.42 -3.28 -3.52
N ASP A 164 -16.28 -3.91 -2.35
CA ASP A 164 -17.37 -4.07 -1.39
C ASP A 164 -17.84 -2.72 -0.83
N GLN A 165 -16.97 -1.71 -0.80
CA GLN A 165 -17.30 -0.32 -0.48
C GLN A 165 -17.97 0.44 -1.64
N GLY A 166 -18.11 -0.18 -2.82
CA GLY A 166 -18.80 0.38 -3.98
C GLY A 166 -17.93 1.22 -4.93
N PHE A 167 -16.59 1.17 -4.79
CA PHE A 167 -15.71 1.88 -5.71
C PHE A 167 -15.67 1.23 -7.10
N ASP A 168 -15.58 2.07 -8.13
CA ASP A 168 -15.45 1.67 -9.53
C ASP A 168 -14.17 0.86 -9.77
N GLN A 169 -14.25 -0.18 -10.60
CA GLN A 169 -13.12 -1.10 -10.85
C GLN A 169 -11.88 -0.38 -11.39
N ALA A 170 -12.02 0.61 -12.27
CA ALA A 170 -10.89 1.34 -12.82
C ALA A 170 -10.19 2.20 -11.77
N LEU A 171 -10.96 2.82 -10.86
CA LEU A 171 -10.41 3.57 -9.73
C LEU A 171 -9.67 2.65 -8.75
N VAL A 172 -10.26 1.50 -8.44
CA VAL A 172 -9.64 0.49 -7.58
C VAL A 172 -8.32 0.02 -8.18
N GLU A 173 -8.29 -0.34 -9.46
CA GLU A 173 -7.06 -0.85 -10.07
C GLU A 173 -5.96 0.23 -10.14
N ALA A 174 -6.33 1.49 -10.38
CA ALA A 174 -5.40 2.61 -10.42
C ALA A 174 -4.64 2.78 -9.10
N VAL A 175 -5.32 2.64 -7.95
CA VAL A 175 -4.68 2.79 -6.63
C VAL A 175 -4.05 1.51 -6.11
N VAL A 176 -4.61 0.34 -6.43
CA VAL A 176 -4.15 -0.93 -5.85
C VAL A 176 -2.94 -1.51 -6.59
N SER A 177 -2.84 -1.33 -7.92
CA SER A 177 -1.70 -1.81 -8.71
C SER A 177 -0.32 -1.43 -8.14
N PRO A 178 -0.06 -0.17 -7.75
CA PRO A 178 1.22 0.20 -7.13
C PRO A 178 1.34 -0.20 -5.65
N LEU A 179 0.30 -0.79 -5.03
CA LEU A 179 0.15 -1.06 -3.59
C LEU A 179 0.55 0.15 -2.72
N PRO A 180 -0.39 0.99 -2.28
CA PRO A 180 -0.06 2.20 -1.55
C PRO A 180 0.66 1.89 -0.23
N ALA A 181 1.79 2.55 0.01
CA ALA A 181 2.51 2.40 1.27
C ALA A 181 1.68 2.89 2.46
N ARG A 182 0.93 3.98 2.26
CA ARG A 182 0.14 4.69 3.27
C ARG A 182 -1.35 4.51 3.01
N LEU A 183 -1.99 3.58 3.71
CA LEU A 183 -3.41 3.26 3.51
C LEU A 183 -4.34 4.28 4.15
N ASP A 184 -3.89 5.04 5.14
CA ASP A 184 -4.63 6.16 5.74
C ASP A 184 -4.96 7.28 4.74
N ARG A 185 -4.19 7.37 3.64
CA ARG A 185 -4.37 8.38 2.58
C ARG A 185 -5.28 7.90 1.44
N LEU A 186 -5.59 6.62 1.41
CA LEU A 186 -6.30 5.97 0.30
C LEU A 186 -7.71 6.55 0.04
N PRO A 187 -8.52 6.90 1.06
CA PRO A 187 -9.83 7.52 0.81
C PRO A 187 -9.73 8.87 0.06
N ALA A 188 -8.81 9.74 0.49
CA ALA A 188 -8.58 11.03 -0.17
C ALA A 188 -8.06 10.85 -1.60
N HIS A 189 -7.19 9.85 -1.80
CA HIS A 189 -6.65 9.51 -3.11
C HIS A 189 -7.73 9.02 -4.08
N LEU A 190 -8.59 8.09 -3.65
CA LEU A 190 -9.73 7.59 -4.42
C LEU A 190 -10.69 8.71 -4.81
N GLN A 191 -11.00 9.62 -3.88
CA GLN A 191 -11.88 10.76 -4.15
C GLN A 191 -11.29 11.71 -5.19
N ALA A 192 -9.98 12.00 -5.10
CA ALA A 192 -9.29 12.85 -6.05
C ALA A 192 -9.26 12.21 -7.45
N LEU A 193 -8.98 10.90 -7.56
CA LEU A 193 -9.02 10.17 -8.83
C LEU A 193 -10.43 10.13 -9.43
N ALA A 194 -11.46 9.90 -8.60
CA ALA A 194 -12.85 9.92 -9.05
C ALA A 194 -13.22 11.28 -9.66
N SER A 195 -12.78 12.38 -9.04
CA SER A 195 -13.00 13.74 -9.53
C SER A 195 -12.21 13.99 -10.81
N PHE A 196 -10.91 13.66 -10.81
CA PHE A 196 -10.03 13.83 -11.96
C PHE A 196 -10.53 13.10 -13.21
N ARG A 197 -11.08 11.88 -13.07
CA ARG A 197 -11.66 11.10 -14.17
C ARG A 197 -12.72 11.87 -14.97
N THR A 198 -13.39 12.85 -14.36
CA THR A 198 -14.42 13.65 -15.04
C THR A 198 -13.86 14.80 -15.88
N CYS A 199 -12.57 15.12 -15.72
CA CYS A 199 -11.90 16.20 -16.46
C CYS A 199 -11.49 15.74 -17.87
N PRO A 200 -11.59 16.60 -18.91
CA PRO A 200 -11.12 16.28 -20.27
C PRO A 200 -9.65 15.85 -20.34
N GLU A 201 -8.80 16.50 -19.53
CA GLU A 201 -7.36 16.26 -19.49
C GLU A 201 -7.01 14.85 -18.98
N ALA A 202 -7.89 14.25 -18.16
CA ALA A 202 -7.69 12.90 -17.65
C ALA A 202 -7.74 11.85 -18.75
N ILE A 203 -8.56 12.04 -19.80
CA ILE A 203 -8.65 11.12 -20.92
C ILE A 203 -7.30 11.07 -21.66
N GLY A 204 -6.78 12.24 -22.02
CA GLY A 204 -5.52 12.35 -22.73
C GLY A 204 -4.34 11.83 -21.92
N LEU A 205 -4.27 12.19 -20.64
CA LEU A 205 -3.19 11.75 -19.75
C LEU A 205 -3.23 10.24 -19.49
N SER A 206 -4.42 9.66 -19.30
CA SER A 206 -4.59 8.21 -19.10
C SER A 206 -4.21 7.41 -20.35
N ALA A 207 -4.57 7.91 -21.53
CA ALA A 207 -4.19 7.31 -22.81
C ALA A 207 -2.67 7.39 -23.03
N ALA A 208 -2.06 8.54 -22.72
CA ALA A 208 -0.61 8.71 -22.76
C ALA A 208 0.10 7.74 -21.80
N HIS A 209 -0.39 7.60 -20.56
CA HIS A 209 0.17 6.66 -19.59
C HIS A 209 0.15 5.21 -20.11
N LYS A 210 -0.99 4.78 -20.69
CA LYS A 210 -1.13 3.45 -21.29
C LYS A 210 -0.14 3.23 -22.44
N ARG A 211 0.07 4.25 -23.27
CA ARG A 211 1.05 4.21 -24.37
C ARG A 211 2.47 4.08 -23.84
N ILE A 212 2.84 4.88 -22.83
CA ILE A 212 4.16 4.87 -22.18
C ILE A 212 4.46 3.47 -21.62
N ARG A 213 3.57 2.93 -20.78
CA ARG A 213 3.68 1.57 -20.23
C ARG A 213 3.89 0.50 -21.30
N ASN A 214 3.09 0.55 -22.37
CA ASN A 214 3.19 -0.43 -23.45
C ASN A 214 4.50 -0.31 -24.23
N LEU A 215 5.06 0.89 -24.39
CA LEU A 215 6.37 1.10 -25.00
C LEU A 215 7.47 0.56 -24.10
N LEU A 216 7.47 0.91 -22.82
CA LEU A 216 8.47 0.48 -21.84
C LEU A 216 8.50 -1.04 -21.67
N LYS A 217 7.32 -1.68 -21.65
CA LYS A 217 7.21 -3.16 -21.62
C LYS A 217 7.80 -3.83 -22.86
N LYS A 218 7.67 -3.21 -24.04
CA LYS A 218 8.21 -3.73 -25.32
C LYS A 218 9.71 -3.48 -25.46
N SER A 219 10.24 -2.41 -24.89
CA SER A 219 11.65 -2.05 -25.02
C SER A 219 12.59 -2.92 -24.18
N GLY A 220 12.07 -3.69 -23.23
CA GLY A 220 12.87 -4.52 -22.32
C GLY A 220 13.91 -3.69 -21.54
N SER A 221 14.73 -4.36 -20.74
CA SER A 221 15.89 -3.74 -20.06
C SER A 221 16.95 -3.33 -21.11
N THR A 222 16.77 -2.18 -21.76
CA THR A 222 17.72 -1.59 -22.70
C THR A 222 18.83 -0.80 -22.00
N GLN A 223 19.08 -1.07 -20.72
CA GLN A 223 20.07 -0.40 -19.87
C GLN A 223 21.54 -0.62 -20.28
N SER A 224 21.82 -1.40 -21.31
CA SER A 224 23.21 -1.66 -21.73
C SER A 224 23.82 -0.55 -22.58
N VAL A 225 23.02 0.40 -23.10
CA VAL A 225 23.52 1.50 -23.94
C VAL A 225 23.43 2.81 -23.15
N PRO A 226 24.53 3.58 -23.00
CA PRO A 226 24.48 4.87 -22.32
C PRO A 226 23.59 5.86 -23.10
N PRO A 227 22.70 6.61 -22.42
CA PRO A 227 21.82 7.55 -23.08
C PRO A 227 22.62 8.71 -23.71
N ALA A 228 22.29 9.04 -24.95
CA ALA A 228 22.80 10.24 -25.63
C ALA A 228 22.07 11.49 -25.12
N PRO A 229 22.64 12.71 -25.26
CA PRO A 229 21.92 13.93 -24.94
C PRO A 229 20.68 14.08 -25.83
N LEU A 230 19.58 14.49 -25.22
CA LEU A 230 18.38 14.95 -25.92
C LEU A 230 18.72 16.20 -26.75
N ARG A 231 18.13 16.31 -27.94
CA ARG A 231 18.43 17.31 -28.97
C ARG A 231 17.19 18.04 -29.46
N GLU A 232 16.06 17.34 -29.57
CA GLU A 232 14.86 17.88 -30.19
C GLU A 232 14.09 18.81 -29.23
N PRO A 233 13.45 19.89 -29.72
CA PRO A 233 12.75 20.84 -28.86
C PRO A 233 11.66 20.20 -27.99
N ALA A 234 10.94 19.20 -28.52
CA ALA A 234 9.84 18.55 -27.81
C ALA A 234 10.30 17.67 -26.62
N GLU A 235 11.46 17.02 -26.72
CA GLU A 235 12.01 16.23 -25.62
C GLU A 235 12.68 17.10 -24.55
N LEU A 236 13.29 18.22 -24.95
CA LEU A 236 13.84 19.21 -24.02
C LEU A 236 12.74 19.92 -23.23
N ASP A 237 11.65 20.34 -23.89
CA ASP A 237 10.48 20.95 -23.24
C ASP A 237 9.84 19.96 -22.24
N LEU A 238 9.61 18.71 -22.64
CA LEU A 238 9.07 17.69 -21.73
C LEU A 238 9.98 17.45 -20.52
N GLN A 239 11.29 17.36 -20.73
CA GLN A 239 12.26 17.19 -19.64
C GLN A 239 12.23 18.37 -18.66
N GLU A 240 12.23 19.61 -19.16
CA GLU A 240 12.18 20.82 -18.33
C GLU A 240 10.89 20.87 -17.51
N LYS A 241 9.74 20.60 -18.14
CA LYS A 241 8.44 20.57 -17.45
C LYS A 241 8.38 19.49 -16.39
N LEU A 242 8.92 18.31 -16.67
CA LEU A 242 8.99 17.20 -15.72
C LEU A 242 9.82 17.57 -14.49
N GLN A 243 11.01 18.14 -14.71
CA GLN A 243 11.91 18.58 -13.63
C GLN A 243 11.28 19.70 -12.77
N ALA A 244 10.59 20.65 -13.40
CA ALA A 244 9.89 21.72 -12.69
C ALA A 244 8.68 21.22 -11.90
N LEU A 245 8.04 20.13 -12.34
CA LEU A 245 6.85 19.57 -11.71
C LEU A 245 7.17 18.69 -10.51
N GLN A 246 8.27 17.94 -10.52
CA GLN A 246 8.68 17.05 -9.43
C GLN A 246 8.61 17.69 -8.02
N PRO A 247 9.20 18.87 -7.74
CA PRO A 247 9.14 19.46 -6.40
C PRO A 247 7.71 19.88 -5.97
N ARG A 248 6.85 20.24 -6.94
CA ARG A 248 5.43 20.52 -6.69
C ARG A 248 4.70 19.23 -6.28
N MET A 249 4.93 18.15 -7.02
CA MET A 249 4.38 16.82 -6.73
C MET A 249 4.77 16.33 -5.34
N ASP A 250 6.06 16.40 -4.99
CA ASP A 250 6.55 16.02 -3.66
C ASP A 250 5.82 16.79 -2.54
N THR A 251 5.55 18.07 -2.77
CA THR A 251 4.86 18.92 -1.80
C THR A 251 3.40 18.52 -1.64
N PHE A 252 2.66 18.36 -2.75
CA PHE A 252 1.26 17.94 -2.71
C PHE A 252 1.10 16.54 -2.09
N LEU A 253 1.95 15.58 -2.47
CA LEU A 253 1.90 14.21 -1.97
C LEU A 253 2.27 14.10 -0.49
N ARG A 254 3.22 14.92 -0.01
CA ARG A 254 3.51 15.00 1.43
C ARG A 254 2.30 15.44 2.24
N GLN A 255 1.51 16.38 1.69
CA GLN A 255 0.29 16.92 2.29
C GLN A 255 -0.96 16.06 2.02
N ALA A 256 -0.82 14.95 1.28
CA ALA A 256 -1.94 14.13 0.79
C ALA A 256 -2.97 14.92 -0.06
N ASP A 257 -2.54 16.00 -0.71
CA ASP A 257 -3.36 16.77 -1.66
C ASP A 257 -3.27 16.16 -3.07
N PHE A 258 -3.96 15.04 -3.26
CA PHE A 258 -4.00 14.34 -4.53
C PHE A 258 -4.72 15.12 -5.63
N SER A 259 -5.62 16.04 -5.28
CA SER A 259 -6.36 16.85 -6.27
C SER A 259 -5.41 17.84 -6.96
N SER A 260 -4.59 18.55 -6.17
CA SER A 260 -3.56 19.43 -6.73
C SER A 260 -2.49 18.66 -7.48
N ALA A 261 -2.09 17.47 -6.99
CA ALA A 261 -1.13 16.61 -7.67
C ALA A 261 -1.63 16.17 -9.06
N LEU A 262 -2.87 15.68 -9.16
CA LEU A 262 -3.48 15.28 -10.43
C LEU A 262 -3.67 16.46 -11.38
N SER A 263 -4.07 17.63 -10.86
CA SER A 263 -4.20 18.86 -11.67
C SER A 263 -2.85 19.32 -12.21
N ALA A 264 -1.79 19.25 -11.41
CA ALA A 264 -0.45 19.62 -11.84
C ALA A 264 0.11 18.62 -12.87
N LEU A 265 -0.21 17.33 -12.75
CA LEU A 265 0.10 16.32 -13.78
C LEU A 265 -0.65 16.56 -15.09
N ALA A 266 -1.88 17.09 -15.04
CA ALA A 266 -2.64 17.42 -16.24
C ALA A 266 -1.95 18.50 -17.10
N GLU A 267 -1.12 19.37 -16.49
CA GLU A 267 -0.30 20.35 -17.22
C GLU A 267 0.69 19.66 -18.19
N LEU A 268 1.08 18.40 -17.93
CA LEU A 268 1.95 17.64 -18.82
C LEU A 268 1.24 17.08 -20.06
N HIS A 269 -0.09 17.19 -20.16
CA HIS A 269 -0.84 16.67 -21.30
C HIS A 269 -0.30 17.18 -22.65
N ALA A 270 -0.17 18.51 -22.79
CA ALA A 270 0.31 19.14 -24.02
C ALA A 270 1.76 18.77 -24.39
N PRO A 271 2.77 18.87 -23.49
CA PRO A 271 4.14 18.49 -23.84
C PRO A 271 4.28 16.99 -24.14
N VAL A 272 3.50 16.12 -23.49
CA VAL A 272 3.50 14.68 -23.78
C VAL A 272 2.90 14.37 -25.14
N ASP A 273 1.78 15.00 -25.50
CA ASP A 273 1.17 14.85 -26.82
C ASP A 273 2.11 15.33 -27.93
N ARG A 274 2.75 16.48 -27.73
CA ARG A 274 3.75 17.02 -28.64
C ARG A 274 4.95 16.08 -28.80
N PHE A 275 5.50 15.58 -27.69
CA PHE A 275 6.59 14.60 -27.72
C PHE A 275 6.24 13.40 -28.59
N PHE A 276 5.03 12.87 -28.46
CA PHE A 276 4.60 11.69 -29.19
C PHE A 276 4.17 11.92 -30.64
N THR A 277 3.85 13.16 -31.00
CA THR A 277 3.50 13.60 -32.34
C THR A 277 4.74 13.95 -33.16
N ASP A 278 5.66 14.69 -32.55
CA ASP A 278 6.85 15.21 -33.22
C ASP A 278 7.98 14.16 -33.30
N LEU A 279 8.02 13.19 -32.36
CA LEU A 279 9.16 12.29 -32.20
C LEU A 279 8.80 10.80 -32.29
N MET A 280 9.71 10.05 -32.91
CA MET A 280 9.69 8.59 -32.91
C MET A 280 10.57 8.04 -31.78
N VAL A 281 9.95 7.42 -30.77
CA VAL A 281 10.67 6.85 -29.61
C VAL A 281 11.60 5.71 -30.02
N MET A 282 11.12 4.81 -30.89
CA MET A 282 11.89 3.68 -31.39
C MET A 282 12.71 4.09 -32.63
N CYS A 283 13.65 5.02 -32.44
CA CYS A 283 14.55 5.48 -33.50
C CYS A 283 15.74 4.54 -33.74
N GLU A 284 16.42 4.74 -34.86
CA GLU A 284 17.59 3.94 -35.28
C GLU A 284 18.81 4.16 -34.37
N ASP A 285 19.01 5.40 -33.91
CA ASP A 285 20.09 5.73 -32.98
C ASP A 285 19.81 5.07 -31.61
N PRO A 286 20.63 4.10 -31.18
CA PRO A 286 20.40 3.38 -29.94
C PRO A 286 20.60 4.25 -28.69
N GLY A 287 21.48 5.24 -28.74
CA GLY A 287 21.74 6.16 -27.62
C GLY A 287 20.61 7.16 -27.44
N LEU A 288 20.08 7.70 -28.54
CA LEU A 288 18.91 8.59 -28.50
C LEU A 288 17.64 7.84 -28.09
N ARG A 289 17.47 6.59 -28.56
CA ARG A 289 16.39 5.71 -28.11
C ARG A 289 16.47 5.47 -26.60
N ALA A 290 17.66 5.17 -26.08
CA ALA A 290 17.87 4.99 -24.64
C ALA A 290 17.51 6.25 -23.84
N ALA A 291 17.90 7.43 -24.33
CA ALA A 291 17.57 8.72 -23.69
C ALA A 291 16.05 9.00 -23.65
N ARG A 292 15.35 8.75 -24.77
CA ARG A 292 13.89 8.90 -24.83
C ARG A 292 13.16 7.91 -23.93
N LEU A 293 13.62 6.66 -23.88
CA LEU A 293 13.06 5.66 -22.97
C LEU A 293 13.29 6.03 -21.51
N ALA A 294 14.45 6.58 -21.16
CA ALA A 294 14.72 7.09 -19.81
C ALA A 294 13.76 8.24 -19.45
N LEU A 295 13.56 9.21 -20.34
CA LEU A 295 12.59 10.30 -20.13
C LEU A 295 11.15 9.76 -19.93
N LEU A 296 10.76 8.74 -20.69
CA LEU A 296 9.46 8.09 -20.51
C LEU A 296 9.37 7.29 -19.20
N GLN A 297 10.46 6.70 -18.74
CA GLN A 297 10.55 6.03 -17.45
C GLN A 297 10.39 7.02 -16.28
N ASP A 298 11.01 8.20 -16.39
CA ASP A 298 10.88 9.28 -15.40
C ASP A 298 9.43 9.80 -15.36
N LEU A 299 8.81 9.98 -16.53
CA LEU A 299 7.40 10.37 -16.64
C LEU A 299 6.46 9.30 -16.05
N GLU A 300 6.66 8.02 -16.39
CA GLU A 300 5.90 6.91 -15.82
C GLU A 300 6.04 6.86 -14.28
N SER A 301 7.26 7.04 -13.78
CA SER A 301 7.55 7.10 -12.34
C SER A 301 6.78 8.24 -11.67
N LEU A 302 6.77 9.45 -12.27
CA LEU A 302 6.02 10.59 -11.76
C LEU A 302 4.50 10.32 -11.73
N MET A 303 3.96 9.76 -12.81
CA MET A 303 2.53 9.45 -12.91
C MET A 303 2.12 8.37 -11.89
N ASN A 304 2.96 7.36 -11.68
CA ASN A 304 2.69 6.27 -10.72
C ASN A 304 2.67 6.74 -9.26
N GLN A 305 3.21 7.93 -8.93
CA GLN A 305 3.09 8.49 -7.58
C GLN A 305 1.63 8.81 -7.19
N VAL A 306 0.75 9.03 -8.17
CA VAL A 306 -0.70 9.22 -7.97
C VAL A 306 -1.52 8.02 -8.45
N GLY A 307 -0.89 6.87 -8.67
CA GLY A 307 -1.56 5.65 -9.13
C GLY A 307 -1.42 5.38 -10.63
N ASP A 308 -1.85 4.20 -11.04
CA ASP A 308 -1.85 3.75 -12.42
C ASP A 308 -3.01 4.38 -13.20
N LEU A 309 -2.81 5.60 -13.69
CA LEU A 309 -3.80 6.32 -14.50
C LEU A 309 -4.18 5.57 -15.79
N SER A 310 -3.38 4.60 -16.26
CA SER A 310 -3.72 3.84 -17.47
C SER A 310 -5.00 3.01 -17.29
N CYS A 311 -5.35 2.65 -16.05
CA CYS A 311 -6.60 1.97 -15.71
C CYS A 311 -7.84 2.83 -15.98
N LEU A 312 -7.70 4.17 -15.97
CA LEU A 312 -8.80 5.11 -16.17
C LEU A 312 -9.14 5.33 -17.66
N SER A 313 -8.32 4.84 -18.58
CA SER A 313 -8.46 5.02 -20.04
C SER A 313 -9.56 4.15 -20.69
N SER A 314 -10.57 3.75 -19.92
CA SER A 314 -11.65 2.86 -20.34
C SER A 314 -12.79 3.62 -21.01
#